data_AF-A0A6A0ABY5-F1
#
_entry.id   AF-A0A6A0ABY5-F1
#
_cell.length_a   1.000
_cell.length_b   1.000
_cell.length_c   1.000
_cell.angle_alpha   90.00
_cell.angle_beta   90.00
_cell.angle_gamma   90.00
#
_symmetry.space_group_name_H-M   'P 1'
#
loop_
_entity.id
_entity.type
_entity.pdbx_description
1 polymer ?
#
loop_
_entity_poly.entity_id
_entity_poly.type
_entity_poly.pdbx_seq_one_letter_code
_entity_poly.pdbx_strand_id
1 'polypeptide(L)'
;VFAFGMLCALIAAWLWVTTATYLEMAVSTTHSIIGAIMGFSLVFGGSQAVVWNETTASFPYRKGFTPIIITWFTSPLIAGLVSGLLFTLNRSMILRRPESTTLILAFLAPLTILTIYINVFFVIVK
;
A
#
# COMPACT_ATOMS: atom_id res chain seq x y z
N VAL A 1 27.40 -4.69 -10.98
CA VAL A 1 26.22 -5.25 -11.69
C VAL A 1 24.91 -4.88 -11.01
N PHE A 2 24.75 -5.13 -9.69
CA PHE A 2 23.54 -4.75 -8.94
C PHE A 2 23.10 -3.28 -9.15
N ALA A 3 24.02 -2.31 -9.00
CA ALA A 3 23.71 -0.89 -9.21
C ALA A 3 23.15 -0.58 -10.61
N PHE A 4 23.72 -1.18 -11.66
CA PHE A 4 23.21 -1.03 -13.03
C PHE A 4 21.84 -1.69 -13.19
N GLY A 5 21.61 -2.86 -12.59
CA GLY A 5 20.30 -3.51 -12.57
C GLY A 5 19.22 -2.67 -11.90
N MET A 6 19.54 -2.06 -10.75
CA MET A 6 18.64 -1.14 -10.06
C MET A 6 18.37 0.14 -10.87
N LEU A 7 19.39 0.67 -11.57
CA LEU A 7 19.20 1.79 -12.49
C LEU A 7 18.26 1.42 -13.65
N CYS A 8 18.45 0.24 -14.25
CA CYS A 8 17.55 -0.26 -15.29
C CYS A 8 16.11 -0.42 -14.76
N ALA A 9 15.95 -0.97 -13.56
CA ALA A 9 14.63 -1.12 -12.94
C ALA A 9 13.94 0.24 -12.68
N LEU A 10 14.70 1.24 -12.22
CA LEU A 10 14.19 2.61 -12.04
C LEU A 10 13.77 3.25 -13.36
N ILE A 11 14.59 3.15 -14.42
CA ILE A 11 14.27 3.69 -15.73
C ILE A 11 13.01 3.01 -16.31
N ALA A 12 12.93 1.68 -16.22
CA ALA A 12 11.78 0.93 -16.72
C ALA A 12 10.49 1.31 -15.97
N ALA A 13 10.54 1.39 -14.63
CA ALA A 13 9.39 1.81 -13.83
C ALA A 13 9.00 3.27 -14.11
N TRP A 14 9.98 4.18 -14.25
CA TRP A 14 9.74 5.58 -14.59
C TRP A 14 9.07 5.75 -15.95
N LEU A 15 9.57 5.07 -16.99
CA LEU A 15 8.99 5.11 -18.33
C LEU A 15 7.53 4.63 -18.31
N TRP A 16 7.27 3.49 -17.64
CA TRP A 16 5.93 2.95 -17.54
C TRP A 16 4.98 3.87 -16.76
N VAL A 17 5.37 4.32 -15.56
CA VAL A 17 4.52 5.17 -14.71
C VAL A 17 4.27 6.53 -15.37
N THR A 18 5.27 7.12 -16.04
CA THR A 18 5.12 8.38 -16.76
C THR A 18 4.17 8.23 -17.94
N THR A 19 4.31 7.15 -18.71
CA THR A 19 3.40 6.84 -19.82
C THR A 19 1.97 6.63 -19.31
N ALA A 20 1.79 5.85 -18.25
CA ALA A 20 0.48 5.61 -17.64
C ALA A 20 -0.14 6.92 -17.11
N THR A 21 0.67 7.80 -16.52
CA THR A 21 0.22 9.13 -16.05
C THR A 21 -0.21 10.01 -17.21
N TYR A 22 0.55 10.03 -18.31
CA TYR A 22 0.18 10.74 -19.54
C TYR A 22 -1.13 10.22 -20.14
N LEU A 23 -1.40 8.93 -20.01
CA LEU A 23 -2.65 8.28 -20.43
C LEU A 23 -3.76 8.31 -19.38
N GLU A 24 -3.57 9.04 -18.27
CA GLU A 24 -4.54 9.15 -17.15
C GLU A 24 -4.94 7.80 -16.52
N MET A 25 -4.08 6.79 -16.62
CA MET A 25 -4.31 5.47 -16.05
C MET A 25 -3.87 5.42 -14.58
N ALA A 26 -4.80 5.05 -13.69
CA ALA A 26 -4.50 4.79 -12.29
C ALA A 26 -3.74 3.46 -12.11
N VAL A 27 -2.40 3.53 -12.14
CA VAL A 27 -1.50 2.36 -11.98
C VAL A 27 -0.77 2.36 -10.64
N SER A 28 -0.33 1.17 -10.19
CA SER A 28 0.47 1.01 -8.97
C SER A 28 1.96 1.23 -9.25
N THR A 29 2.53 2.29 -8.67
CA THR A 29 3.98 2.56 -8.73
C THR A 29 4.78 1.48 -8.01
N THR A 30 4.25 0.91 -6.92
CA THR A 30 4.86 -0.19 -6.16
C THR A 30 4.97 -1.45 -7.00
N HIS A 31 3.91 -1.85 -7.72
CA HIS A 31 3.99 -3.03 -8.60
C HIS A 31 4.96 -2.79 -9.75
N SER A 32 5.00 -1.57 -10.28
CA SER A 32 5.86 -1.19 -11.39
C SER A 32 7.34 -1.38 -11.05
N ILE A 33 7.79 -0.84 -9.90
CA ILE A 33 9.21 -0.96 -9.50
C ILE A 33 9.56 -2.37 -9.04
N ILE A 34 8.69 -3.06 -8.29
CA ILE A 34 8.95 -4.45 -7.85
C ILE A 34 9.01 -5.38 -9.06
N GLY A 35 8.12 -5.22 -10.03
CA GLY A 35 8.13 -5.99 -11.29
C GLY A 35 9.39 -5.74 -12.12
N ALA A 36 9.85 -4.49 -12.21
CA ALA A 36 11.08 -4.14 -12.92
C ALA A 36 12.33 -4.75 -12.23
N ILE A 37 12.40 -4.71 -10.89
CA ILE A 37 13.46 -5.37 -10.11
C ILE A 37 13.44 -6.88 -10.35
N MET A 38 12.26 -7.50 -10.31
CA MET A 38 12.12 -8.93 -10.60
C MET A 38 12.61 -9.27 -12.02
N GLY A 39 12.22 -8.48 -13.02
CA GLY A 39 12.65 -8.68 -14.42
C GLY A 39 14.17 -8.66 -14.55
N PHE A 40 14.83 -7.65 -13.96
CA PHE A 40 16.28 -7.59 -13.91
C PHE A 40 16.89 -8.82 -13.20
N SER A 41 16.38 -9.18 -12.02
CA SER A 41 16.88 -10.33 -11.25
C SER A 41 16.79 -11.63 -12.05
N LEU A 42 15.68 -11.86 -12.74
CA LEU A 42 15.47 -13.04 -13.59
C LEU A 42 16.44 -13.07 -14.77
N VAL A 43 16.71 -11.93 -15.42
CA VAL A 43 17.67 -11.86 -16.53
C VAL A 43 19.11 -12.07 -16.04
N PHE A 44 19.46 -11.52 -14.87
CA PHE A 44 20.81 -11.59 -14.34
C PHE A 44 21.20 -12.99 -13.84
N GLY A 45 20.32 -13.65 -13.09
CA GLY A 45 20.65 -14.92 -12.41
C GLY A 45 19.54 -15.96 -12.42
N GLY A 46 18.54 -15.81 -13.30
CA GLY A 46 17.42 -16.74 -13.40
C GLY A 46 16.54 -16.75 -12.16
N SER A 47 15.75 -17.82 -12.01
CA SER A 47 14.79 -17.96 -10.90
C SER A 47 15.46 -17.93 -9.52
N GLN A 48 16.71 -18.40 -9.41
CA GLN A 48 17.44 -18.46 -8.13
C GLN A 48 17.88 -17.07 -7.62
N ALA A 49 17.92 -16.06 -8.50
CA ALA A 49 18.23 -14.68 -8.11
C ALA A 49 17.04 -13.95 -7.46
N VAL A 50 15.86 -14.57 -7.43
CA VAL A 50 14.66 -14.05 -6.77
C VAL A 50 14.41 -14.83 -5.49
N VAL A 51 14.29 -14.13 -4.36
CA VAL A 51 13.85 -14.74 -3.11
C VAL A 51 12.33 -14.94 -3.18
N TRP A 52 11.87 -16.13 -3.57
CA TRP A 52 10.45 -16.41 -3.75
C TRP A 52 9.69 -16.55 -2.43
N ASN A 53 10.23 -17.36 -1.53
CA ASN A 53 9.63 -17.62 -0.21
C ASN A 53 10.71 -18.18 0.72
N GLU A 54 11.15 -17.38 1.68
CA GLU A 54 12.17 -17.73 2.67
C GLU A 54 11.60 -17.65 4.08
N THR A 55 11.80 -18.68 4.89
CA THR A 55 11.31 -18.72 6.27
C THR A 55 12.22 -17.89 7.19
N THR A 56 11.64 -17.05 8.05
CA THR A 56 12.40 -16.26 9.05
C THR A 56 11.92 -16.56 10.46
N ALA A 57 12.82 -16.50 11.45
CA ALA A 57 12.51 -16.73 12.86
C ALA A 57 11.59 -15.68 13.50
N SER A 58 11.50 -14.49 12.91
CA SER A 58 10.72 -13.34 13.40
C SER A 58 9.57 -13.02 12.45
N PHE A 59 8.47 -12.51 13.01
CA PHE A 59 7.33 -12.03 12.22
C PHE A 59 7.73 -10.87 11.28
N PRO A 60 7.30 -10.87 10.00
CA PRO A 60 6.53 -11.91 9.33
C PRO A 60 7.39 -13.14 9.03
N TYR A 61 6.95 -14.34 9.47
CA TYR A 61 7.71 -15.61 9.42
C TYR A 61 8.09 -16.08 8.00
N ARG A 62 7.72 -15.33 6.97
CA ARG A 62 8.07 -15.53 5.57
C ARG A 62 8.53 -14.21 4.95
N LYS A 63 9.62 -14.26 4.18
CA LYS A 63 10.18 -13.16 3.39
C LYS A 63 10.24 -13.54 1.92
N GLY A 64 10.46 -12.56 1.07
CA GLY A 64 10.54 -12.73 -0.38
C GLY A 64 9.27 -12.27 -1.10
N PHE A 65 9.09 -12.72 -2.33
CA PHE A 65 8.04 -12.24 -3.22
C PHE A 65 6.63 -12.74 -2.86
N THR A 66 6.51 -13.95 -2.31
CA THR A 66 5.22 -14.53 -1.91
C THR A 66 4.42 -13.67 -0.93
N PRO A 67 4.97 -13.24 0.23
CA PRO A 67 4.24 -12.36 1.14
C PRO A 67 3.90 -11.01 0.51
N ILE A 68 4.72 -10.49 -0.42
CA ILE A 68 4.40 -9.25 -1.16
C ILE A 68 3.11 -9.44 -1.97
N ILE A 69 2.99 -10.51 -2.76
CA ILE A 69 1.74 -10.78 -3.51
C ILE A 69 0.54 -10.90 -2.58
N ILE A 70 0.69 -11.60 -1.45
CA ILE A 70 -0.39 -11.73 -0.46
C ILE A 70 -0.84 -10.35 0.03
N THR A 71 0.08 -9.43 0.30
CA THR A 71 -0.26 -8.05 0.70
C THR A 71 -1.01 -7.27 -0.38
N TRP A 72 -0.72 -7.50 -1.66
CA TRP A 72 -1.42 -6.83 -2.77
C TRP A 72 -2.92 -7.14 -2.82
N PHE A 73 -3.34 -8.32 -2.34
CA PHE A 73 -4.76 -8.66 -2.22
C PHE A 73 -5.33 -8.36 -0.85
N THR A 74 -4.59 -8.68 0.21
CA THR A 74 -5.09 -8.53 1.59
C THR A 74 -5.24 -7.06 1.99
N SER A 75 -4.34 -6.16 1.56
CA SER A 75 -4.42 -4.74 1.91
C SER A 75 -5.68 -4.05 1.36
N PRO A 76 -6.04 -4.17 0.06
CA PRO A 76 -7.30 -3.61 -0.45
C PRO A 76 -8.54 -4.23 0.21
N LEU A 77 -8.53 -5.53 0.49
CA LEU A 77 -9.65 -6.20 1.16
C LEU A 77 -9.88 -5.66 2.57
N ILE A 78 -8.83 -5.56 3.38
CA ILE A 78 -8.92 -5.01 4.74
C ILE A 78 -9.32 -3.53 4.68
N ALA A 79 -8.72 -2.75 3.78
CA ALA A 79 -9.09 -1.34 3.61
C ALA A 79 -10.56 -1.17 3.22
N GLY A 80 -11.07 -2.01 2.32
CA GLY A 80 -12.48 -2.02 1.93
C GLY A 80 -13.42 -2.37 3.09
N LEU A 81 -13.09 -3.42 3.87
CA LEU A 81 -13.87 -3.82 5.04
C LEU A 81 -13.91 -2.72 6.11
N VAL A 82 -12.75 -2.14 6.45
CA VAL A 82 -12.66 -1.07 7.46
C VAL A 82 -13.37 0.19 6.98
N SER A 83 -13.19 0.58 5.71
CA SER A 83 -13.90 1.71 5.12
C SER A 83 -15.42 1.53 5.14
N GLY A 84 -15.91 0.33 4.77
CA GLY A 84 -17.33 -0.01 4.82
C GLY A 84 -17.91 0.04 6.24
N LEU A 85 -17.17 -0.45 7.24
CA LEU A 85 -17.55 -0.36 8.64
C LEU A 85 -17.63 1.10 9.11
N LEU A 86 -16.58 1.89 8.86
CA LEU A 86 -16.52 3.31 9.22
C LEU A 86 -17.66 4.10 8.56
N PHE A 87 -17.94 3.86 7.28
CA PHE A 87 -19.06 4.51 6.60
C PHE A 87 -20.40 4.13 7.23
N THR A 88 -20.61 2.86 7.57
CA THR A 88 -21.85 2.39 8.18
C THR A 88 -22.06 3.01 9.57
N LEU A 89 -21.00 3.13 10.37
CA LEU A 89 -21.03 3.83 11.66
C LEU A 89 -21.37 5.32 11.49
N ASN A 90 -20.66 6.03 10.61
CA ASN A 90 -20.95 7.43 10.32
C ASN A 90 -22.39 7.63 9.83
N ARG A 91 -22.87 6.75 8.94
CA ARG A 91 -24.23 6.81 8.41
C ARG A 91 -25.30 6.64 9.49
N SER A 92 -25.12 5.69 10.39
CA SER A 92 -26.11 5.35 11.42
C SER A 92 -26.06 6.29 12.63
N MET A 93 -24.87 6.71 13.05
CA MET A 93 -24.67 7.52 14.26
C MET A 93 -24.76 9.02 14.00
N ILE A 94 -24.41 9.47 12.80
CA ILE A 94 -24.29 10.91 12.48
C ILE A 94 -25.29 11.30 11.38
N LEU A 95 -25.13 10.77 10.16
CA LEU A 95 -25.82 11.30 8.98
C LEU A 95 -27.34 11.11 9.00
N ARG A 96 -27.86 10.08 9.67
CA ARG A 96 -29.30 9.80 9.75
C ARG A 96 -29.98 10.35 11.01
N ARG A 97 -29.27 11.11 11.83
CA ARG A 97 -29.85 11.74 13.03
C ARG A 97 -30.46 13.11 12.67
N PRO A 98 -31.55 13.53 13.36
CA PRO A 98 -32.16 14.84 13.12
C PRO A 98 -31.18 15.99 13.34
N GLU A 99 -30.33 15.89 14.35
CA GLU A 99 -29.27 16.87 14.70
C GLU A 99 -27.93 16.62 13.98
N SER A 100 -27.98 16.11 12.74
CA SER A 100 -26.77 15.66 12.01
C SER A 100 -25.69 16.74 11.88
N THR A 101 -26.04 18.01 11.66
CA THR A 101 -25.07 19.12 11.52
C THR A 101 -24.23 19.31 12.79
N THR A 102 -24.88 19.34 13.96
CA THR A 102 -24.21 19.49 15.25
C THR A 102 -23.34 18.27 15.56
N LEU A 103 -23.84 17.07 15.24
CA LEU A 103 -23.10 15.82 15.43
C LEU A 103 -21.87 15.75 14.51
N ILE A 104 -21.97 16.16 13.24
CA ILE A 104 -20.80 16.19 12.34
C ILE A 104 -19.70 17.08 12.93
N LEU A 105 -20.03 18.28 13.40
CA LEU A 105 -19.05 19.19 14.01
C LEU A 105 -18.42 18.58 15.27
N ALA A 106 -19.21 17.91 16.09
CA ALA A 106 -18.73 17.25 17.31
C ALA A 106 -17.85 16.03 17.01
N PHE A 107 -18.17 15.22 15.99
CA PHE A 107 -17.43 14.00 15.64
C PHE A 107 -16.25 14.24 14.71
N LEU A 108 -16.24 15.34 13.95
CA LEU A 108 -15.15 15.69 13.06
C LEU A 108 -13.83 15.84 13.83
N ALA A 109 -13.82 16.60 14.92
CA ALA A 109 -12.61 16.85 15.70
C ALA A 109 -12.00 15.56 16.31
N PRO A 110 -12.75 14.66 16.98
CA PRO A 110 -12.22 13.38 17.43
C PRO A 110 -11.68 12.50 16.30
N LEU A 111 -12.36 12.41 15.15
CA LEU A 111 -11.93 11.59 14.02
C LEU A 111 -10.64 12.13 13.38
N THR A 112 -10.50 13.44 13.25
CA THR A 112 -9.27 14.06 12.74
C THR A 112 -8.14 13.94 13.74
N ILE A 113 -8.38 14.14 15.04
CA ILE A 113 -7.37 13.92 16.10
C ILE A 113 -6.88 12.48 16.09
N LEU A 114 -7.77 11.49 15.97
CA LEU A 114 -7.41 10.08 15.85
C LEU A 114 -6.54 9.83 14.61
N THR A 115 -6.91 10.44 13.48
CA THR A 115 -6.13 10.31 12.23
C THR A 115 -4.74 10.92 12.37
N ILE A 116 -4.64 12.12 12.96
CA ILE A 116 -3.36 12.78 13.22
C ILE A 116 -2.52 11.93 14.18
N TYR A 117 -3.11 11.42 15.26
CA TYR A 117 -2.43 10.57 16.23
C TYR A 117 -1.83 9.32 15.57
N ILE A 118 -2.60 8.62 14.73
CA ILE A 118 -2.10 7.43 14.02
C ILE A 118 -0.90 7.80 13.14
N ASN A 119 -1.01 8.87 12.33
CA ASN A 119 0.08 9.29 11.45
C ASN A 119 1.33 9.68 12.23
N VAL A 120 1.19 10.49 13.30
CA VAL A 120 2.30 10.94 14.14
C VAL A 120 2.95 9.76 14.88
N PHE A 121 2.16 8.84 15.42
CA PHE A 121 2.66 7.63 16.06
C PHE A 121 3.54 6.82 15.10
N PHE A 122 3.09 6.63 13.85
CA PHE A 122 3.87 5.90 12.85
C PHE A 122 5.15 6.62 12.43
N VAL A 123 5.19 7.95 12.43
CA VAL A 123 6.40 8.73 12.09
C VAL A 123 7.43 8.76 13.22
N ILE A 124 6.97 8.76 14.47
CA ILE A 124 7.86 8.88 15.64
C ILE A 124 8.39 7.51 16.09
N VAL A 125 7.53 6.49 16.10
CA VAL A 125 7.86 5.18 16.70
C VAL A 125 8.41 4.19 15.67
N LYS A 126 8.12 4.40 14.38
CA LYS A 126 8.54 3.54 13.28
C LYS A 126 9.29 4.33 12.22
#